data_AF-A0A970FKI3-F1
#
_entry.id   AF-A0A970FKI3-F1
#
_cell.length_a   1.000
_cell.length_b   1.000
_cell.length_c   1.000
_cell.angle_alpha   90.00
_cell.angle_beta   90.00
_cell.angle_gamma   90.00
#
_symmetry.space_group_name_H-M   'P 1'
#
loop_
_entity.id
_entity.type
_entity.pdbx_description
1 polymer ?
#
loop_
_entity_poly.entity_id
_entity_poly.type
_entity_poly.pdbx_seq_one_letter_code
_entity_poly.pdbx_strand_id
1 'polypeptide(L)'
;MENTKKVAFITLGCKVNTAETEGMKKLFRDAGYEIVSENEYADVYIVNTCTVTNTGDRKSRQMLRKAHKLNPNAVIAAVGCFAQVSPDEAAKIEGVNLVVGNNLKHNIVELVEKNKVSAKQQKYVHERRALCEFEELPIETYEDHTRAFIKVQDGCDQFCSYCIIPYARGPVRSRKMDDVLREAKNLVARGFGEVVLTGIHLTSYGKKEGVGLAQLIEELHNVEGIERIRLGSLEPMFLTSDFIDHIKNLPKLCPHFHISLQSGCDSTLKRMNRRYTTQDYRNIVNMLKEKVEDVTITTDVMVGFPGETDEEFQQSYEFCKEMGFLRMHVFKYSPRKGTPAARYPHQVDGKIKEERSRVMINLAEAMQKDVMTKFIGREMPVLLEQPVAEGCNDLEGHTPNYIPVIVEFDSENVGEIINVRLDNIENGRVRAVAL
;
A
#
# COMPACT_ATOMS: atom_id res chain seq x y z
N MET A 1 27.96 25.88 -18.26
CA MET A 1 26.71 25.17 -17.93
C MET A 1 27.02 24.36 -16.70
N GLU A 2 26.50 24.76 -15.53
CA GLU A 2 26.60 23.91 -14.34
C GLU A 2 25.91 22.58 -14.69
N ASN A 3 26.60 21.47 -14.47
CA ASN A 3 26.08 20.15 -14.75
C ASN A 3 24.95 19.88 -13.74
N THR A 4 23.69 19.98 -14.17
CA THR A 4 22.53 19.73 -13.31
C THR A 4 22.63 18.33 -12.71
N LYS A 5 22.63 18.24 -11.38
CA LYS A 5 22.78 16.95 -10.67
C LYS A 5 21.53 16.12 -10.88
N LYS A 6 21.68 14.86 -11.28
CA LYS A 6 20.55 13.94 -11.55
C LYS A 6 20.32 12.98 -10.38
N VAL A 7 19.05 12.73 -10.04
CA VAL A 7 18.64 11.73 -9.05
C VAL A 7 17.56 10.82 -9.62
N ALA A 8 17.69 9.52 -9.36
CA ALA A 8 16.70 8.50 -9.70
C ALA A 8 16.13 7.86 -8.43
N PHE A 9 14.82 7.62 -8.42
CA PHE A 9 14.13 6.96 -7.31
C PHE A 9 13.59 5.60 -7.74
N ILE A 10 13.85 4.59 -6.93
CA ILE A 10 13.30 3.24 -7.12
C ILE A 10 12.46 2.90 -5.91
N THR A 11 11.13 2.93 -6.07
CA THR A 11 10.18 2.67 -4.99
C THR A 11 9.74 1.22 -5.00
N LEU A 12 9.92 0.53 -3.88
CA LEU A 12 9.44 -0.83 -3.67
C LEU A 12 8.47 -0.87 -2.50
N GLY A 13 7.47 -1.74 -2.55
CA GLY A 13 6.63 -2.05 -1.39
C GLY A 13 5.24 -1.45 -1.47
N CYS A 14 4.85 -0.70 -0.43
CA CYS A 14 3.47 -0.29 -0.20
C CYS A 14 3.22 1.20 -0.52
N LYS A 15 1.95 1.60 -0.48
CA LYS A 15 1.50 3.00 -0.66
C LYS A 15 2.20 4.00 0.28
N VAL A 16 2.57 3.57 1.49
CA VAL A 16 3.36 4.37 2.43
C VAL A 16 4.77 4.66 1.87
N ASN A 17 5.42 3.67 1.25
CA ASN A 17 6.72 3.89 0.60
C ASN A 17 6.58 4.84 -0.60
N THR A 18 5.48 4.74 -1.38
CA THR A 18 5.20 5.68 -2.48
C THR A 18 5.06 7.12 -1.98
N ALA A 19 4.25 7.35 -0.95
CA ALA A 19 4.10 8.67 -0.35
C ALA A 19 5.43 9.23 0.19
N GLU A 20 6.22 8.39 0.86
CA GLU A 20 7.56 8.77 1.35
C GLU A 20 8.53 9.10 0.20
N THR A 21 8.46 8.38 -0.92
CA THR A 21 9.28 8.68 -2.10
C THR A 21 8.90 10.00 -2.71
N GLU A 22 7.61 10.32 -2.89
CA GLU A 22 7.21 11.63 -3.42
C GLU A 22 7.65 12.78 -2.52
N GLY A 23 7.61 12.56 -1.20
CA GLY A 23 8.18 13.50 -0.24
C GLY A 23 9.68 13.72 -0.42
N MET A 24 10.45 12.63 -0.59
CA MET A 24 11.89 12.74 -0.87
C MET A 24 12.16 13.39 -2.23
N LYS A 25 11.39 13.05 -3.29
CA LYS A 25 11.50 13.69 -4.61
C LYS A 25 11.40 15.21 -4.48
N LYS A 26 10.40 15.71 -3.76
CA LYS A 26 10.27 17.16 -3.53
C LYS A 26 11.51 17.76 -2.88
N LEU A 27 12.04 17.14 -1.82
CA LEU A 27 13.26 17.63 -1.15
C LEU A 27 14.44 17.74 -2.11
N PHE A 28 14.59 16.79 -3.03
CA PHE A 28 15.63 16.83 -4.06
C PHE A 28 15.38 17.92 -5.12
N ARG A 29 14.14 18.12 -5.57
CA ARG A 29 13.80 19.23 -6.50
C ARG A 29 14.13 20.58 -5.86
N ASP A 30 13.72 20.79 -4.60
CA ASP A 30 13.99 22.01 -3.84
C ASP A 30 15.51 22.27 -3.68
N ALA A 31 16.32 21.20 -3.70
CA ALA A 31 17.77 21.25 -3.65
C ALA A 31 18.45 21.37 -5.04
N GLY A 32 17.67 21.56 -6.12
CA GLY A 32 18.16 21.77 -7.47
C GLY A 32 18.56 20.51 -8.24
N TYR A 33 18.11 19.32 -7.81
CA TYR A 33 18.31 18.09 -8.55
C TYR A 33 17.25 17.91 -9.64
N GLU A 34 17.68 17.40 -10.79
CA GLU A 34 16.80 16.87 -11.82
C GLU A 34 16.41 15.44 -11.47
N ILE A 35 15.11 15.17 -11.36
CA ILE A 35 14.60 13.80 -11.17
C ILE A 35 14.52 13.15 -12.55
N VAL A 36 15.17 11.99 -12.70
CA VAL A 36 15.17 11.19 -13.94
C VAL A 36 14.54 9.82 -13.70
N SER A 37 14.21 9.11 -14.78
CA SER A 37 13.67 7.75 -14.69
C SER A 37 14.63 6.80 -13.96
N GLU A 38 14.08 5.77 -13.31
CA GLU A 38 14.86 4.75 -12.60
C GLU A 38 15.87 3.97 -13.46
N ASN A 39 15.73 4.03 -14.78
CA ASN A 39 16.60 3.37 -15.76
C ASN A 39 17.64 4.30 -16.38
N GLU A 40 17.55 5.59 -16.13
CA GLU A 40 18.45 6.59 -16.67
C GLU A 40 19.72 6.75 -15.82
N TYR A 41 20.74 7.35 -16.42
CA TYR A 41 21.97 7.68 -15.72
C TYR A 41 21.73 8.82 -14.72
N ALA A 42 21.94 8.55 -13.44
CA ALA A 42 21.86 9.52 -12.35
C ALA A 42 23.15 9.56 -11.50
N ASP A 43 23.42 10.70 -10.86
CA ASP A 43 24.50 10.87 -9.87
C ASP A 43 24.12 10.31 -8.50
N VAL A 44 22.82 10.14 -8.26
CA VAL A 44 22.25 9.63 -7.01
C VAL A 44 21.13 8.66 -7.35
N TYR A 45 21.14 7.48 -6.72
CA TYR A 45 20.03 6.53 -6.75
C TYR A 45 19.50 6.32 -5.34
N ILE A 46 18.22 6.64 -5.13
CA ILE A 46 17.51 6.39 -3.88
C ILE A 46 16.62 5.16 -4.08
N VAL A 47 17.00 4.04 -3.46
CA VAL A 47 16.17 2.82 -3.47
C VAL A 47 15.37 2.77 -2.18
N ASN A 48 14.09 3.09 -2.24
CA ASN A 48 13.16 2.97 -1.10
C ASN A 48 12.72 1.50 -0.96
N THR A 49 13.42 0.80 -0.09
CA THR A 49 13.41 -0.66 0.06
C THR A 49 12.21 -1.18 0.84
N CYS A 50 11.86 -2.45 0.58
CA CYS A 50 10.77 -3.17 1.24
C CYS A 50 11.25 -4.51 1.81
N THR A 51 10.75 -4.88 2.99
CA THR A 51 11.09 -6.14 3.69
C THR A 51 9.87 -6.96 4.12
N VAL A 52 8.68 -6.61 3.63
CA VAL A 52 7.44 -7.32 4.00
C VAL A 52 7.42 -8.76 3.46
N THR A 53 8.02 -8.98 2.28
CA THR A 53 8.09 -10.30 1.63
C THR A 53 9.51 -10.64 1.17
N ASN A 54 9.83 -11.94 0.99
CA ASN A 54 11.15 -12.42 0.53
C ASN A 54 11.42 -11.88 -0.87
N THR A 55 10.36 -11.79 -1.66
CA THR A 55 10.36 -11.16 -2.97
C THR A 55 10.70 -9.68 -2.86
N GLY A 56 10.16 -8.96 -1.86
CA GLY A 56 10.51 -7.57 -1.55
C GLY A 56 12.00 -7.41 -1.22
N ASP A 57 12.54 -8.25 -0.33
CA ASP A 57 13.98 -8.23 0.01
C ASP A 57 14.86 -8.53 -1.22
N ARG A 58 14.43 -9.50 -2.05
CA ARG A 58 15.15 -9.87 -3.28
C ARG A 58 15.13 -8.73 -4.30
N LYS A 59 13.97 -8.13 -4.55
CA LYS A 59 13.81 -6.98 -5.45
C LYS A 59 14.63 -5.79 -4.96
N SER A 60 14.63 -5.50 -3.66
CA SER A 60 15.45 -4.43 -3.07
C SER A 60 16.93 -4.61 -3.37
N ARG A 61 17.47 -5.82 -3.12
CA ARG A 61 18.86 -6.17 -3.45
C ARG A 61 19.16 -6.07 -4.95
N GLN A 62 18.23 -6.52 -5.79
CA GLN A 62 18.38 -6.47 -7.24
C GLN A 62 18.45 -5.02 -7.74
N MET A 63 17.59 -4.13 -7.25
CA MET A 63 17.55 -2.73 -7.66
C MET A 63 18.79 -1.96 -7.21
N LEU A 64 19.30 -2.22 -6.00
CA LEU A 64 20.57 -1.63 -5.53
C LEU A 64 21.75 -2.00 -6.45
N ARG A 65 21.85 -3.27 -6.85
CA ARG A 65 22.89 -3.72 -7.81
C ARG A 65 22.68 -3.13 -9.21
N LYS A 66 21.43 -3.01 -9.65
CA LYS A 66 21.08 -2.38 -10.93
C LYS A 66 21.53 -0.93 -10.96
N ALA A 67 21.26 -0.15 -9.91
CA ALA A 67 21.74 1.22 -9.77
C ALA A 67 23.27 1.30 -9.86
N HIS A 68 23.99 0.39 -9.19
CA HIS A 68 25.46 0.33 -9.28
C HIS A 68 25.96 0.05 -10.70
N LYS A 69 25.28 -0.83 -11.43
CA LYS A 69 25.62 -1.12 -12.83
C LYS A 69 25.39 0.08 -13.75
N LEU A 70 24.34 0.88 -13.50
CA LEU A 70 24.04 2.08 -14.29
C LEU A 70 25.08 3.18 -14.08
N ASN A 71 25.49 3.41 -12.83
CA ASN A 71 26.57 4.33 -12.52
C ASN A 71 27.38 3.86 -11.28
N PRO A 72 28.58 3.28 -11.48
CA PRO A 72 29.43 2.84 -10.38
C PRO A 72 29.91 3.97 -9.46
N ASN A 73 29.90 5.21 -9.95
CA ASN A 73 30.37 6.40 -9.21
C ASN A 73 29.24 7.16 -8.50
N ALA A 74 27.99 6.72 -8.62
CA ALA A 74 26.85 7.38 -7.99
C ALA A 74 26.83 7.18 -6.46
N VAL A 75 26.13 8.07 -5.77
CA VAL A 75 25.65 7.77 -4.41
C VAL A 75 24.47 6.83 -4.54
N ILE A 76 24.57 5.65 -3.93
CA ILE A 76 23.52 4.62 -3.95
C ILE A 76 23.03 4.45 -2.52
N ALA A 77 21.84 4.98 -2.26
CA ALA A 77 21.22 4.98 -0.97
C ALA A 77 20.19 3.84 -0.86
N ALA A 78 20.40 2.93 0.08
CA ALA A 78 19.37 2.00 0.54
C ALA A 78 18.58 2.70 1.65
N VAL A 79 17.31 3.01 1.38
CA VAL A 79 16.41 3.72 2.30
C VAL A 79 15.25 2.83 2.71
N GLY A 80 14.69 2.99 3.91
CA GLY A 80 13.39 2.41 4.26
C GLY A 80 13.46 1.04 4.97
N CYS A 81 12.48 0.17 4.71
CA CYS A 81 12.21 -0.98 5.60
C CYS A 81 13.33 -2.03 5.66
N PHE A 82 13.90 -2.42 4.52
CA PHE A 82 14.99 -3.40 4.52
C PHE A 82 16.27 -2.81 5.11
N ALA A 83 16.58 -1.55 4.78
CA ALA A 83 17.69 -0.80 5.37
C ALA A 83 17.56 -0.66 6.90
N GLN A 84 16.33 -0.52 7.42
CA GLN A 84 16.07 -0.44 8.87
C GLN A 84 16.26 -1.77 9.59
N VAL A 85 15.78 -2.88 9.02
CA VAL A 85 15.80 -4.20 9.69
C VAL A 85 17.15 -4.90 9.52
N SER A 86 17.81 -4.74 8.37
CA SER A 86 19.06 -5.41 8.04
C SER A 86 20.11 -4.43 7.50
N PRO A 87 20.51 -3.40 8.28
CA PRO A 87 21.42 -2.35 7.82
C PRO A 87 22.78 -2.89 7.34
N ASP A 88 23.32 -3.89 8.03
CA ASP A 88 24.59 -4.51 7.67
C ASP A 88 24.50 -5.35 6.39
N GLU A 89 23.36 -5.98 6.14
CA GLU A 89 23.14 -6.70 4.88
C GLU A 89 22.97 -5.72 3.72
N ALA A 90 22.24 -4.62 3.93
CA ALA A 90 22.10 -3.56 2.93
C ALA A 90 23.45 -2.94 2.55
N ALA A 91 24.28 -2.65 3.54
CA ALA A 91 25.62 -2.07 3.34
C ALA A 91 26.61 -3.04 2.68
N LYS A 92 26.43 -4.35 2.79
CA LYS A 92 27.28 -5.34 2.10
C LYS A 92 26.95 -5.49 0.61
N ILE A 93 25.87 -4.88 0.13
CA ILE A 93 25.51 -4.92 -1.28
C ILE A 93 26.48 -4.01 -2.04
N GLU A 94 27.07 -4.57 -3.09
CA GLU A 94 27.98 -3.87 -3.97
C GLU A 94 27.38 -2.55 -4.48
N GLY A 95 28.18 -1.48 -4.40
CA GLY A 95 27.79 -0.13 -4.77
C GLY A 95 27.09 0.69 -3.69
N VAL A 96 26.52 0.08 -2.65
CA VAL A 96 25.81 0.81 -1.60
C VAL A 96 26.79 1.59 -0.72
N ASN A 97 26.67 2.91 -0.71
CA ASN A 97 27.50 3.81 0.10
C ASN A 97 26.70 4.60 1.15
N LEU A 98 25.36 4.60 1.07
CA LEU A 98 24.50 5.20 2.09
C LEU A 98 23.39 4.24 2.50
N VAL A 99 23.22 4.02 3.81
CA VAL A 99 22.10 3.25 4.37
C VAL A 99 21.32 4.15 5.32
N VAL A 100 20.04 4.36 5.05
CA VAL A 100 19.14 5.18 5.86
C VAL A 100 17.94 4.34 6.28
N GLY A 101 17.58 4.39 7.55
CA GLY A 101 16.47 3.64 8.11
C GLY A 101 15.10 4.13 7.65
N ASN A 102 14.08 3.89 8.48
CA ASN A 102 12.71 4.38 8.25
C ASN A 102 12.43 5.73 8.90
N ASN A 103 13.47 6.39 9.41
CA ASN A 103 13.48 7.80 9.79
C ASN A 103 14.61 8.55 9.06
N LEU A 104 14.71 9.86 9.27
CA LEU A 104 15.70 10.76 8.65
C LEU A 104 15.56 10.94 7.13
N LYS A 105 14.44 10.50 6.55
CA LYS A 105 14.11 10.78 5.14
C LYS A 105 13.96 12.27 4.88
N HIS A 106 13.57 13.07 5.89
CA HIS A 106 13.53 14.53 5.77
C HIS A 106 14.91 15.17 5.60
N ASN A 107 15.98 14.52 6.07
CA ASN A 107 17.38 14.94 5.88
C ASN A 107 18.07 14.26 4.69
N ILE A 108 17.35 13.50 3.85
CA ILE A 108 17.99 12.61 2.87
C ILE A 108 18.95 13.33 1.93
N VAL A 109 18.63 14.57 1.53
CA VAL A 109 19.49 15.40 0.67
C VAL A 109 20.80 15.73 1.36
N GLU A 110 20.74 16.18 2.62
CA GLU A 110 21.93 16.49 3.43
C GLU A 110 22.82 15.24 3.60
N LEU A 111 22.21 14.09 3.88
CA LEU A 111 22.92 12.83 4.03
C LEU A 111 23.63 12.41 2.74
N VAL A 112 22.98 12.61 1.59
CA VAL A 112 23.58 12.33 0.27
C VAL A 112 24.73 13.28 -0.03
N GLU A 113 24.58 14.59 0.17
CA GLU A 113 25.65 15.57 -0.08
C GLU A 113 26.85 15.34 0.85
N LYS A 114 26.61 15.04 2.13
CA LYS A 114 27.67 14.66 3.08
C LYS A 114 28.38 13.38 2.65
N ASN A 115 27.65 12.41 2.11
CA ASN A 115 28.23 11.16 1.63
C ASN A 115 29.18 11.41 0.44
N LYS A 116 28.74 12.23 -0.54
CA LYS A 116 29.54 12.64 -1.72
C LYS A 116 30.90 13.19 -1.32
N VAL A 117 30.95 14.04 -0.29
CA VAL A 117 32.21 14.65 0.19
C VAL A 117 33.08 13.63 0.93
N SER A 118 32.48 12.78 1.75
CA SER A 118 33.25 11.84 2.59
C SER A 118 33.84 10.65 1.82
N ALA A 119 33.23 10.27 0.68
CA ALA A 119 33.53 9.06 -0.10
C ALA A 119 33.61 7.76 0.73
N LYS A 120 32.96 7.75 1.91
CA LYS A 120 32.92 6.60 2.82
C LYS A 120 31.51 6.06 2.93
N GLN A 121 31.40 4.75 3.14
CA GLN A 121 30.11 4.14 3.45
C GLN A 121 29.59 4.67 4.79
N GLN A 122 28.34 5.12 4.83
CA GLN A 122 27.68 5.66 6.01
C GLN A 122 26.35 4.95 6.32
N LYS A 123 26.03 4.84 7.61
CA LYS A 123 24.81 4.19 8.10
C LYS A 123 24.10 5.13 9.08
N TYR A 124 22.83 5.41 8.83
CA TYR A 124 21.96 6.23 9.64
C TYR A 124 20.69 5.43 9.96
N VAL A 125 20.79 4.56 10.95
CA VAL A 125 19.69 3.68 11.36
C VAL A 125 19.50 3.80 12.87
N HIS A 126 18.35 4.32 13.25
CA HIS A 126 17.99 4.46 14.66
C HIS A 126 17.36 3.17 15.19
N GLU A 127 17.53 2.95 16.49
CA GLU A 127 16.86 1.86 17.21
C GLU A 127 15.33 2.01 17.16
N ARG A 128 14.61 0.88 17.19
CA ARG A 128 13.13 0.84 17.13
C ARG A 128 12.46 1.85 18.07
N ARG A 129 12.98 1.99 19.30
CA ARG A 129 12.40 2.86 20.34
C ARG A 129 12.49 4.35 20.01
N ALA A 130 13.45 4.74 19.18
CA ALA A 130 13.62 6.12 18.72
C ALA A 130 12.71 6.47 17.52
N LEU A 131 11.99 5.49 16.95
CA LEU A 131 11.01 5.69 15.87
C LEU A 131 9.63 6.08 16.42
N CYS A 132 9.58 6.98 17.41
CA CYS A 132 8.37 7.35 18.13
C CYS A 132 7.66 8.60 17.59
N GLU A 133 8.34 9.43 16.80
CA GLU A 133 7.77 10.64 16.19
C GLU A 133 7.37 10.41 14.74
N PHE A 134 6.26 11.01 14.34
CA PHE A 134 5.84 11.00 12.94
C PHE A 134 6.78 11.91 12.14
N GLU A 135 7.39 11.35 11.09
CA GLU A 135 8.28 12.10 10.22
C GLU A 135 7.47 12.79 9.13
N GLU A 136 7.45 14.13 9.16
CA GLU A 136 6.84 14.94 8.11
C GLU A 136 7.73 14.95 6.86
N LEU A 137 7.13 14.64 5.73
CA LEU A 137 7.75 14.78 4.42
C LEU A 137 6.83 15.66 3.55
N PRO A 138 7.37 16.72 2.93
CA PRO A 138 6.54 17.60 2.13
C PRO A 138 6.21 16.94 0.79
N ILE A 139 4.94 16.64 0.55
CA ILE A 139 4.49 16.11 -0.74
C ILE A 139 3.93 17.25 -1.58
N GLU A 140 4.37 17.31 -2.83
CA GLU A 140 3.95 18.34 -3.77
C GLU A 140 2.93 17.80 -4.77
N THR A 141 3.19 16.63 -5.35
CA THR A 141 2.39 16.00 -6.41
C THR A 141 2.75 14.52 -6.49
N TYR A 142 2.04 13.78 -7.33
CA TYR A 142 2.41 12.45 -7.81
C TYR A 142 2.56 12.53 -9.32
N GLU A 143 3.67 12.02 -9.88
CA GLU A 143 3.93 12.07 -11.33
C GLU A 143 3.23 10.92 -12.07
N ASP A 144 3.16 9.73 -11.48
CA ASP A 144 2.71 8.49 -12.15
C ASP A 144 1.40 7.92 -11.56
N HIS A 145 0.62 8.76 -10.86
CA HIS A 145 -0.61 8.33 -10.21
C HIS A 145 -1.70 9.37 -10.39
N THR A 146 -2.93 8.92 -10.64
CA THR A 146 -4.15 9.76 -10.64
C THR A 146 -4.76 9.91 -9.25
N ARG A 147 -4.28 9.12 -8.28
CA ARG A 147 -4.71 9.13 -6.88
C ARG A 147 -3.58 9.59 -5.98
N ALA A 148 -3.88 10.46 -5.02
CA ALA A 148 -2.89 10.90 -4.05
C ALA A 148 -2.90 10.04 -2.77
N PHE A 149 -1.75 9.50 -2.39
CA PHE A 149 -1.60 8.67 -1.17
C PHE A 149 -1.22 9.51 0.05
N ILE A 150 -2.20 9.93 0.84
CA ILE A 150 -1.93 10.75 2.03
C ILE A 150 -1.55 9.83 3.20
N LYS A 151 -0.27 9.85 3.58
CA LYS A 151 0.24 9.09 4.73
C LYS A 151 -0.18 9.79 6.02
N VAL A 152 -1.07 9.17 6.78
CA VAL A 152 -1.61 9.75 8.02
C VAL A 152 -1.14 9.01 9.28
N GLN A 153 -0.62 7.80 9.12
CA GLN A 153 -0.23 6.96 10.26
C GLN A 153 1.00 6.12 9.90
N ASP A 154 1.89 5.90 10.88
CA ASP A 154 3.07 5.04 10.71
C ASP A 154 3.32 4.17 11.94
N GLY A 155 4.04 3.07 11.75
CA GLY A 155 4.31 2.06 12.78
C GLY A 155 3.11 1.16 13.10
N CYS A 156 3.36 0.12 13.90
CA CYS A 156 2.33 -0.86 14.26
C CYS A 156 2.70 -1.60 15.55
N ASP A 157 1.72 -1.75 16.45
CA ASP A 157 1.87 -2.42 17.74
C ASP A 157 1.04 -3.73 17.82
N GLN A 158 0.61 -4.29 16.67
CA GLN A 158 -0.17 -5.54 16.65
C GLN A 158 0.68 -6.79 16.92
N PHE A 159 1.95 -6.77 16.53
CA PHE A 159 2.87 -7.92 16.66
C PHE A 159 2.28 -9.25 16.16
N CYS A 160 1.64 -9.23 14.97
CA CYS A 160 1.26 -10.46 14.29
C CYS A 160 2.50 -11.36 14.12
N SER A 161 2.36 -12.66 14.35
CA SER A 161 3.51 -13.55 14.52
C SER A 161 4.41 -13.67 13.29
N TYR A 162 3.90 -13.35 12.09
CA TYR A 162 4.66 -13.32 10.83
C TYR A 162 5.21 -11.94 10.44
N CYS A 163 4.79 -10.86 11.11
CA CYS A 163 4.99 -9.50 10.60
C CYS A 163 6.25 -8.85 11.18
N ILE A 164 7.16 -8.42 10.31
CA ILE A 164 8.41 -7.74 10.69
C ILE A 164 8.22 -6.22 10.90
N ILE A 165 7.09 -5.67 10.46
CA ILE A 165 6.80 -4.23 10.46
C ILE A 165 6.97 -3.55 11.82
N PRO A 166 6.55 -4.12 12.97
CA PRO A 166 6.79 -3.48 14.26
C PRO A 166 8.26 -3.17 14.54
N TYR A 167 9.18 -3.98 13.98
CA TYR A 167 10.62 -3.76 14.08
C TYR A 167 11.13 -2.79 13.01
N ALA A 168 10.57 -2.86 11.80
CA ALA A 168 10.95 -1.99 10.68
C ALA A 168 10.44 -0.56 10.82
N ARG A 169 9.32 -0.31 11.49
CA ARG A 169 8.65 1.01 11.48
C ARG A 169 8.31 1.53 12.87
N GLY A 170 8.67 0.79 13.92
CA GLY A 170 8.49 1.27 15.30
C GLY A 170 7.03 1.27 15.79
N PRO A 171 6.79 1.93 16.93
CA PRO A 171 5.45 2.05 17.52
C PRO A 171 4.51 2.89 16.66
N VAL A 172 3.21 2.74 16.91
CA VAL A 172 2.16 3.54 16.27
C VAL A 172 2.38 5.03 16.58
N ARG A 173 2.29 5.85 15.54
CA ARG A 173 2.22 7.31 15.60
C ARG A 173 1.33 7.86 14.49
N SER A 174 0.68 8.98 14.78
CA SER A 174 -0.26 9.63 13.87
C SER A 174 0.30 10.96 13.39
N ARG A 175 -0.03 11.32 12.16
CA ARG A 175 0.15 12.67 11.63
C ARG A 175 -0.87 13.60 12.28
N LYS A 176 -0.55 14.89 12.41
CA LYS A 176 -1.53 15.88 12.88
C LYS A 176 -2.60 16.11 11.82
N MET A 177 -3.86 16.19 12.24
CA MET A 177 -5.00 16.38 11.33
C MET A 177 -4.86 17.63 10.47
N ASP A 178 -4.44 18.77 11.05
CA ASP A 178 -4.25 20.02 10.31
C ASP A 178 -3.23 19.91 9.17
N ASP A 179 -2.17 19.12 9.38
CA ASP A 179 -1.15 18.88 8.35
C ASP A 179 -1.70 17.95 7.26
N VAL A 180 -2.52 16.95 7.63
CA VAL A 180 -3.25 16.08 6.68
C VAL A 180 -4.21 16.91 5.80
N LEU A 181 -5.00 17.78 6.40
CA LEU A 181 -5.95 18.64 5.67
C LEU A 181 -5.25 19.63 4.75
N ARG A 182 -4.09 20.17 5.18
CA ARG A 182 -3.28 21.07 4.35
C ARG A 182 -2.70 20.34 3.14
N GLU A 183 -2.18 19.14 3.32
CA GLU A 183 -1.70 18.31 2.22
C GLU A 183 -2.82 17.96 1.24
N ALA A 184 -4.00 17.57 1.75
CA ALA A 184 -5.15 17.26 0.92
C ALA A 184 -5.58 18.46 0.05
N LYS A 185 -5.68 19.66 0.64
CA LYS A 185 -6.00 20.90 -0.10
C LYS A 185 -4.97 21.21 -1.19
N ASN A 186 -3.68 21.02 -0.90
CA ASN A 186 -2.61 21.25 -1.87
C ASN A 186 -2.67 20.26 -3.05
N LEU A 187 -3.01 19.00 -2.78
CA LEU A 187 -3.15 17.97 -3.81
C LEU A 187 -4.40 18.22 -4.67
N VAL A 188 -5.53 18.59 -4.07
CA VAL A 188 -6.73 18.99 -4.82
C VAL A 188 -6.45 20.17 -5.75
N ALA A 189 -5.73 21.18 -5.28
CA ALA A 189 -5.34 22.33 -6.10
C ALA A 189 -4.45 21.95 -7.30
N ARG A 190 -3.96 20.71 -7.37
CA ARG A 190 -3.16 20.15 -8.46
C ARG A 190 -3.93 19.12 -9.30
N GLY A 191 -5.24 19.01 -9.12
CA GLY A 191 -6.11 18.15 -9.93
C GLY A 191 -6.33 16.74 -9.37
N PHE A 192 -5.89 16.45 -8.15
CA PHE A 192 -6.20 15.15 -7.52
C PHE A 192 -7.61 15.12 -6.94
N GLY A 193 -8.57 14.55 -7.67
CA GLY A 193 -9.96 14.36 -7.20
C GLY A 193 -10.14 13.19 -6.21
N GLU A 194 -9.28 12.17 -6.26
CA GLU A 194 -9.31 11.02 -5.33
C GLU A 194 -8.09 11.02 -4.38
N VAL A 195 -8.36 11.09 -3.08
CA VAL A 195 -7.37 10.91 -2.01
C VAL A 195 -7.49 9.53 -1.37
N VAL A 196 -6.36 8.91 -1.08
CA VAL A 196 -6.27 7.60 -0.46
C VAL A 196 -5.55 7.73 0.87
N LEU A 197 -6.30 7.59 1.97
CA LEU A 197 -5.73 7.57 3.31
C LEU A 197 -4.88 6.31 3.49
N THR A 198 -3.59 6.49 3.74
CA THR A 198 -2.66 5.38 3.92
C THR A 198 -1.94 5.44 5.27
N GLY A 199 -1.64 4.26 5.77
CA GLY A 199 -0.87 4.06 6.97
C GLY A 199 -0.46 2.60 7.09
N ILE A 200 0.43 2.32 8.04
CA ILE A 200 0.87 0.95 8.30
C ILE A 200 -0.21 0.13 9.00
N HIS A 201 -0.94 0.78 9.90
CA HIS A 201 -2.11 0.28 10.59
C HIS A 201 -3.09 1.45 10.72
N LEU A 202 -3.75 1.80 9.60
CA LEU A 202 -4.57 2.99 9.44
C LEU A 202 -5.61 3.18 10.57
N THR A 203 -6.21 2.08 11.03
CA THR A 203 -7.21 2.07 12.12
C THR A 203 -6.64 2.44 13.49
N SER A 204 -5.33 2.64 13.61
CA SER A 204 -4.70 3.19 14.82
C SER A 204 -4.46 4.70 14.75
N TYR A 205 -4.83 5.38 13.66
CA TYR A 205 -4.75 6.83 13.59
C TYR A 205 -5.50 7.47 14.77
N GLY A 206 -4.84 8.40 15.44
CA GLY A 206 -5.44 9.20 16.50
C GLY A 206 -5.58 8.52 17.86
N LYS A 207 -5.20 7.23 17.99
CA LYS A 207 -5.37 6.48 19.25
C LYS A 207 -4.67 7.11 20.46
N LYS A 208 -3.60 7.88 20.26
CA LYS A 208 -2.85 8.55 21.34
C LYS A 208 -3.24 10.01 21.50
N GLU A 209 -3.89 10.57 20.48
CA GLU A 209 -4.13 12.00 20.29
C GLU A 209 -5.60 12.38 20.54
N GLY A 210 -6.50 11.40 20.65
CA GLY A 210 -7.93 11.60 20.95
C GLY A 210 -8.80 11.97 19.75
N VAL A 211 -8.20 12.15 18.56
CA VAL A 211 -8.89 12.48 17.30
C VAL A 211 -8.89 11.27 16.37
N GLY A 212 -9.99 10.53 16.31
CA GLY A 212 -10.05 9.24 15.61
C GLY A 212 -10.10 9.33 14.08
N LEU A 213 -9.93 8.19 13.41
CA LEU A 213 -10.00 8.07 11.95
C LEU A 213 -11.37 8.53 11.38
N ALA A 214 -12.47 8.31 12.10
CA ALA A 214 -13.80 8.75 11.67
C ALA A 214 -13.89 10.28 11.50
N GLN A 215 -13.36 11.03 12.47
CA GLN A 215 -13.29 12.49 12.43
C GLN A 215 -12.39 12.97 11.28
N LEU A 216 -11.25 12.32 11.07
CA LEU A 216 -10.38 12.67 9.94
C LEU A 216 -11.09 12.47 8.58
N ILE A 217 -11.86 11.39 8.42
CA ILE A 217 -12.63 11.14 7.20
C ILE A 217 -13.70 12.22 7.01
N GLU A 218 -14.38 12.63 8.07
CA GLU A 218 -15.38 13.69 8.05
C GLU A 218 -14.79 15.06 7.69
N GLU A 219 -13.64 15.42 8.29
CA GLU A 219 -12.95 16.67 7.95
C GLU A 219 -12.45 16.68 6.50
N LEU A 220 -11.93 15.56 6.00
CA LEU A 220 -11.56 15.43 4.59
C LEU A 220 -12.78 15.47 3.67
N HIS A 221 -13.91 14.91 4.08
CA HIS A 221 -15.16 15.00 3.33
C HIS A 221 -15.57 16.47 3.10
N ASN A 222 -15.31 17.35 4.07
CA ASN A 222 -15.61 18.77 3.98
C ASN A 222 -14.61 19.59 3.15
N VAL A 223 -13.48 19.00 2.71
CA VAL A 223 -12.54 19.71 1.83
C VAL A 223 -13.13 19.84 0.43
N GLU A 224 -13.24 21.09 -0.04
CA GLU A 224 -13.67 21.42 -1.40
C GLU A 224 -12.73 20.82 -2.44
N GLY A 225 -13.28 20.31 -3.54
CA GLY A 225 -12.55 19.66 -4.64
C GLY A 225 -12.11 18.22 -4.40
N ILE A 226 -12.18 17.68 -3.17
CA ILE A 226 -12.14 16.22 -2.98
C ILE A 226 -13.44 15.63 -3.52
N GLU A 227 -13.34 14.70 -4.45
CA GLU A 227 -14.46 13.96 -5.02
C GLU A 227 -14.57 12.56 -4.40
N ARG A 228 -13.42 11.92 -4.14
CA ARG A 228 -13.37 10.56 -3.57
C ARG A 228 -12.34 10.45 -2.45
N ILE A 229 -12.74 9.75 -1.40
CA ILE A 229 -11.90 9.34 -0.27
C ILE A 229 -11.89 7.83 -0.24
N ARG A 230 -10.69 7.24 -0.28
CA ARG A 230 -10.50 5.80 -0.15
C ARG A 230 -9.66 5.48 1.07
N LEU A 231 -9.99 4.39 1.73
CA LEU A 231 -9.25 3.91 2.89
C LEU A 231 -8.24 2.85 2.47
N GLY A 232 -7.04 2.92 3.06
CA GLY A 232 -6.08 1.83 3.06
C GLY A 232 -6.56 0.64 3.89
N SER A 233 -5.66 -0.32 4.14
CA SER A 233 -6.02 -1.55 4.84
C SER A 233 -6.53 -1.31 6.26
N LEU A 234 -7.66 -1.94 6.60
CA LEU A 234 -8.34 -1.82 7.87
C LEU A 234 -8.24 -3.12 8.68
N GLU A 235 -8.04 -2.97 9.97
CA GLU A 235 -8.16 -4.06 10.94
C GLU A 235 -9.65 -4.35 11.20
N PRO A 236 -10.09 -5.64 11.17
CA PRO A 236 -11.51 -5.97 11.26
C PRO A 236 -12.24 -5.38 12.47
N MET A 237 -11.68 -5.52 13.68
CA MET A 237 -12.37 -5.15 14.92
C MET A 237 -12.58 -3.64 15.08
N PHE A 238 -11.94 -2.82 14.24
CA PHE A 238 -12.19 -1.39 14.18
C PHE A 238 -13.55 -1.03 13.54
N LEU A 239 -14.10 -1.91 12.70
CA LEU A 239 -15.34 -1.68 11.96
C LEU A 239 -16.56 -1.99 12.83
N THR A 240 -16.75 -1.21 13.88
CA THR A 240 -17.92 -1.28 14.77
C THR A 240 -19.16 -0.66 14.11
N SER A 241 -20.33 -0.96 14.66
CA SER A 241 -21.59 -0.31 14.24
C SER A 241 -21.48 1.21 14.29
N ASP A 242 -20.98 1.76 15.40
CA ASP A 242 -20.84 3.20 15.61
C ASP A 242 -19.93 3.84 14.56
N PHE A 243 -18.80 3.19 14.26
CA PHE A 243 -17.88 3.68 13.22
C PHE A 243 -18.58 3.71 11.86
N ILE A 244 -19.25 2.61 11.47
CA ILE A 244 -19.95 2.51 10.18
C ILE A 244 -21.09 3.53 10.10
N ASP A 245 -21.88 3.69 11.17
CA ASP A 245 -22.97 4.66 11.22
C ASP A 245 -22.48 6.10 11.10
N HIS A 246 -21.28 6.41 11.60
CA HIS A 246 -20.64 7.72 11.44
C HIS A 246 -20.25 8.03 10.00
N ILE A 247 -19.72 7.04 9.27
CA ILE A 247 -19.12 7.28 7.95
C ILE A 247 -20.04 6.96 6.77
N LYS A 248 -21.08 6.14 6.95
CA LYS A 248 -21.89 5.61 5.83
C LYS A 248 -22.61 6.67 5.01
N ASN A 249 -22.89 7.83 5.61
CA ASN A 249 -23.61 8.93 4.96
C ASN A 249 -22.67 9.97 4.33
N LEU A 250 -21.36 9.71 4.27
CA LEU A 250 -20.38 10.61 3.66
C LEU A 250 -20.24 10.27 2.16
N PRO A 251 -20.88 11.00 1.22
CA PRO A 251 -20.95 10.58 -0.19
C PRO A 251 -19.60 10.56 -0.92
N LYS A 252 -18.59 11.28 -0.41
CA LYS A 252 -17.22 11.22 -0.94
C LYS A 252 -16.47 9.98 -0.49
N LEU A 253 -16.90 9.29 0.56
CA LEU A 253 -16.26 8.06 1.00
C LEU A 253 -16.67 6.91 0.08
N CYS A 254 -15.70 6.36 -0.63
CA CYS A 254 -15.93 5.23 -1.52
C CYS A 254 -16.47 4.01 -0.75
N PRO A 255 -17.54 3.33 -1.24
CA PRO A 255 -18.11 2.13 -0.63
C PRO A 255 -17.25 0.89 -0.92
N HIS A 256 -15.97 0.96 -0.55
CA HIS A 256 -14.98 -0.08 -0.71
C HIS A 256 -14.13 -0.18 0.56
N PHE A 257 -14.10 -1.38 1.14
CA PHE A 257 -13.34 -1.64 2.36
C PHE A 257 -12.32 -2.74 2.10
N HIS A 258 -11.04 -2.41 2.28
CA HIS A 258 -9.99 -3.42 2.34
C HIS A 258 -9.81 -3.89 3.79
N ILE A 259 -10.28 -5.09 4.10
CA ILE A 259 -10.33 -5.62 5.47
C ILE A 259 -9.35 -6.78 5.55
N SER A 260 -8.32 -6.68 6.40
CA SER A 260 -7.25 -7.67 6.46
C SER A 260 -7.66 -8.96 7.17
N LEU A 261 -8.05 -10.02 6.42
CA LEU A 261 -8.45 -11.33 6.95
C LEU A 261 -7.26 -12.22 7.36
N GLN A 262 -6.29 -12.36 6.46
CA GLN A 262 -5.13 -13.27 6.49
C GLN A 262 -5.44 -14.76 6.40
N SER A 263 -6.44 -15.27 7.11
CA SER A 263 -6.88 -16.67 7.04
C SER A 263 -8.34 -16.79 7.44
N GLY A 264 -9.08 -17.68 6.79
CA GLY A 264 -10.45 -18.04 7.15
C GLY A 264 -10.54 -19.22 8.13
N CYS A 265 -9.50 -19.48 8.92
CA CYS A 265 -9.46 -20.54 9.93
C CYS A 265 -9.04 -19.98 11.29
N ASP A 266 -9.88 -20.15 12.32
CA ASP A 266 -9.64 -19.62 13.67
C ASP A 266 -8.34 -20.16 14.30
N SER A 267 -8.02 -21.44 14.09
CA SER A 267 -6.78 -22.04 14.58
C SER A 267 -5.54 -21.37 13.95
N THR A 268 -5.57 -21.13 12.64
CA THR A 268 -4.52 -20.39 11.93
C THR A 268 -4.45 -18.94 12.37
N LEU A 269 -5.58 -18.24 12.49
CA LEU A 269 -5.66 -16.85 12.98
C LEU A 269 -5.06 -16.71 14.38
N LYS A 270 -5.34 -17.66 15.28
CA LYS A 270 -4.77 -17.72 16.62
C LYS A 270 -3.25 -17.87 16.57
N ARG A 271 -2.71 -18.79 15.74
CA ARG A 271 -1.25 -18.93 15.55
C ARG A 271 -0.62 -17.69 14.89
N MET A 272 -1.37 -16.98 14.05
CA MET A 272 -0.98 -15.70 13.47
C MET A 272 -0.95 -14.53 14.49
N ASN A 273 -1.41 -14.77 15.73
CA ASN A 273 -1.63 -13.76 16.75
C ASN A 273 -2.62 -12.67 16.30
N ARG A 274 -3.72 -13.08 15.64
CA ARG A 274 -4.86 -12.21 15.34
C ARG A 274 -5.81 -12.14 16.54
N ARG A 275 -6.47 -11.00 16.69
CA ARG A 275 -7.36 -10.68 17.84
C ARG A 275 -8.84 -10.69 17.45
N TYR A 276 -9.17 -11.47 16.43
CA TYR A 276 -10.52 -11.67 15.91
C TYR A 276 -10.66 -13.11 15.43
N THR A 277 -11.90 -13.57 15.35
CA THR A 277 -12.30 -14.86 14.78
C THR A 277 -12.94 -14.68 13.40
N THR A 278 -13.12 -15.79 12.70
CA THR A 278 -13.94 -15.86 11.48
C THR A 278 -15.38 -15.42 11.71
N GLN A 279 -15.94 -15.69 12.89
CA GLN A 279 -17.29 -15.24 13.24
C GLN A 279 -17.35 -13.71 13.41
N ASP A 280 -16.36 -13.11 14.07
CA ASP A 280 -16.28 -11.64 14.19
C ASP A 280 -16.20 -11.00 12.80
N TYR A 281 -15.33 -11.54 11.94
CA TYR A 281 -15.16 -11.06 10.57
C TYR A 281 -16.45 -11.19 9.76
N ARG A 282 -17.14 -12.33 9.85
CA ARG A 282 -18.45 -12.55 9.20
C ARG A 282 -19.48 -11.52 9.64
N ASN A 283 -19.56 -11.24 10.94
CA ASN A 283 -20.49 -10.25 11.48
C ASN A 283 -20.20 -8.85 10.91
N ILE A 284 -18.93 -8.46 10.83
CA ILE A 284 -18.50 -7.18 10.25
C ILE A 284 -18.86 -7.09 8.76
N VAL A 285 -18.56 -8.13 7.99
CA VAL A 285 -18.89 -8.19 6.55
C VAL A 285 -20.40 -8.05 6.33
N ASN A 286 -21.21 -8.77 7.10
CA ASN A 286 -22.66 -8.70 6.99
C ASN A 286 -23.20 -7.32 7.37
N MET A 287 -22.67 -6.73 8.44
CA MET A 287 -23.04 -5.37 8.87
C MET A 287 -22.73 -4.33 7.79
N LEU A 288 -21.57 -4.42 7.13
CA LEU A 288 -21.24 -3.54 6.01
C LEU A 288 -22.22 -3.73 4.85
N LYS A 289 -22.50 -4.97 4.45
CA LYS A 289 -23.45 -5.29 3.37
C LYS A 289 -24.87 -4.80 3.65
N GLU A 290 -25.27 -4.76 4.93
CA GLU A 290 -26.58 -4.25 5.35
C GLU A 290 -26.62 -2.72 5.37
N LYS A 291 -25.55 -2.06 5.82
CA LYS A 291 -25.55 -0.62 6.10
C LYS A 291 -24.98 0.27 5.00
N VAL A 292 -24.18 -0.28 4.11
CA VAL A 292 -23.47 0.48 3.06
C VAL A 292 -23.89 -0.06 1.71
N GLU A 293 -24.63 0.76 0.96
CA GLU A 293 -25.07 0.42 -0.39
C GLU A 293 -23.87 0.16 -1.31
N ASP A 294 -24.01 -0.83 -2.19
CA ASP A 294 -23.00 -1.21 -3.19
C ASP A 294 -21.62 -1.57 -2.64
N VAL A 295 -21.52 -1.85 -1.34
CA VAL A 295 -20.25 -2.11 -0.69
C VAL A 295 -19.53 -3.30 -1.29
N THR A 296 -18.26 -3.10 -1.61
CA THR A 296 -17.36 -4.18 -1.99
C THR A 296 -16.26 -4.33 -0.95
N ILE A 297 -15.80 -5.57 -0.80
CA ILE A 297 -14.79 -5.91 0.18
C ILE A 297 -13.64 -6.57 -0.54
N THR A 298 -12.44 -6.11 -0.21
CA THR A 298 -11.20 -6.75 -0.66
C THR A 298 -10.39 -7.18 0.54
N THR A 299 -9.55 -8.19 0.38
CA THR A 299 -8.81 -8.75 1.51
C THR A 299 -7.45 -9.31 1.10
N ASP A 300 -6.67 -9.63 2.12
CA ASP A 300 -5.37 -10.29 2.05
C ASP A 300 -5.51 -11.69 2.65
N VAL A 301 -5.07 -12.75 1.94
CA VAL A 301 -5.05 -14.12 2.46
C VAL A 301 -3.69 -14.77 2.28
N MET A 302 -3.17 -15.31 3.37
CA MET A 302 -1.90 -16.00 3.46
C MET A 302 -2.12 -17.52 3.50
N VAL A 303 -1.49 -18.25 2.59
CA VAL A 303 -1.47 -19.73 2.59
C VAL A 303 -0.13 -20.27 3.07
N GLY A 304 -0.17 -21.47 3.66
CA GLY A 304 0.98 -22.23 4.15
C GLY A 304 1.63 -21.64 5.40
N PHE A 305 0.83 -21.04 6.28
CA PHE A 305 1.30 -20.62 7.59
C PHE A 305 1.84 -21.82 8.38
N PRO A 306 2.87 -21.68 9.25
CA PRO A 306 3.42 -22.82 9.98
C PRO A 306 2.35 -23.59 10.75
N GLY A 307 2.30 -24.91 10.52
CA GLY A 307 1.29 -25.82 11.07
C GLY A 307 -0.04 -25.88 10.33
N GLU A 308 -0.25 -25.16 9.23
CA GLU A 308 -1.52 -25.20 8.46
C GLU A 308 -1.77 -26.58 7.83
N THR A 309 -2.80 -27.27 8.29
CA THR A 309 -3.24 -28.58 7.76
C THR A 309 -4.13 -28.45 6.52
N ASP A 310 -4.45 -29.57 5.87
CA ASP A 310 -5.36 -29.57 4.71
C ASP A 310 -6.79 -29.21 5.12
N GLU A 311 -7.23 -29.63 6.31
CA GLU A 311 -8.54 -29.28 6.87
C GLU A 311 -8.62 -27.78 7.19
N GLU A 312 -7.57 -27.19 7.78
CA GLU A 312 -7.53 -25.75 8.07
C GLU A 312 -7.48 -24.91 6.78
N PHE A 313 -6.77 -25.40 5.76
CA PHE A 313 -6.81 -24.79 4.43
C PHE A 313 -8.22 -24.85 3.83
N GLN A 314 -8.89 -26.00 3.91
CA GLN A 314 -10.26 -26.16 3.40
C GLN A 314 -11.26 -25.26 4.15
N GLN A 315 -11.12 -25.13 5.47
CA GLN A 315 -11.91 -24.16 6.26
C GLN A 315 -11.71 -22.73 5.76
N SER A 316 -10.45 -22.35 5.51
CA SER A 316 -10.14 -21.02 4.97
C SER A 316 -10.71 -20.81 3.58
N TYR A 317 -10.71 -21.84 2.72
CA TYR A 317 -11.28 -21.80 1.38
C TYR A 317 -12.80 -21.57 1.45
N GLU A 318 -13.54 -22.39 2.21
CA GLU A 318 -14.99 -22.27 2.32
C GLU A 318 -15.40 -20.93 2.95
N PHE A 319 -14.67 -20.47 3.96
CA PHE A 319 -14.91 -19.15 4.56
C PHE A 319 -14.75 -18.01 3.55
N CYS A 320 -13.68 -18.03 2.75
CA CYS A 320 -13.47 -16.99 1.74
C CYS A 320 -14.58 -17.00 0.68
N LYS A 321 -14.96 -18.20 0.23
CA LYS A 321 -16.06 -18.42 -0.70
C LYS A 321 -17.39 -17.86 -0.18
N GLU A 322 -17.69 -18.10 1.09
CA GLU A 322 -18.89 -17.58 1.77
C GLU A 322 -18.91 -16.04 1.79
N MET A 323 -17.77 -15.39 2.07
CA MET A 323 -17.71 -13.94 2.21
C MET A 323 -17.91 -13.20 0.88
N GLY A 324 -17.48 -13.78 -0.24
CA GLY A 324 -17.69 -13.21 -1.59
C GLY A 324 -16.95 -11.89 -1.79
N PHE A 325 -15.61 -11.93 -1.78
CA PHE A 325 -14.77 -10.75 -1.96
C PHE A 325 -14.70 -10.30 -3.43
N LEU A 326 -14.66 -8.99 -3.66
CA LEU A 326 -14.37 -8.41 -4.98
C LEU A 326 -12.94 -8.76 -5.42
N ARG A 327 -11.99 -8.75 -4.49
CA ARG A 327 -10.61 -9.10 -4.77
C ARG A 327 -9.95 -9.68 -3.53
N MET A 328 -9.19 -10.73 -3.72
CA MET A 328 -8.39 -11.36 -2.68
C MET A 328 -6.93 -11.39 -3.11
N HIS A 329 -6.07 -10.69 -2.38
CA HIS A 329 -4.63 -10.77 -2.58
C HIS A 329 -4.11 -12.00 -1.85
N VAL A 330 -3.88 -13.07 -2.62
CA VAL A 330 -3.37 -14.34 -2.12
C VAL A 330 -1.83 -14.31 -2.14
N PHE A 331 -1.22 -14.67 -1.02
CA PHE A 331 0.23 -14.77 -0.92
C PHE A 331 0.66 -15.93 -0.05
N LYS A 332 1.88 -16.42 -0.30
CA LYS A 332 2.45 -17.55 0.44
C LYS A 332 3.18 -17.05 1.67
N TYR A 333 3.02 -17.75 2.79
CA TYR A 333 3.83 -17.50 3.98
C TYR A 333 5.31 -17.68 3.67
N SER A 334 6.09 -16.69 4.08
CA SER A 334 7.53 -16.64 3.89
C SER A 334 8.19 -16.25 5.22
N PRO A 335 9.04 -17.13 5.79
CA PRO A 335 9.65 -16.88 7.09
C PRO A 335 10.57 -15.66 7.04
N ARG A 336 10.50 -14.84 8.09
CA ARG A 336 11.26 -13.60 8.24
C ARG A 336 12.15 -13.72 9.46
N LYS A 337 13.45 -13.50 9.29
CA LYS A 337 14.38 -13.47 10.42
C LYS A 337 13.90 -12.42 11.43
N GLY A 338 13.79 -12.80 12.71
CA GLY A 338 13.32 -11.94 13.79
C GLY A 338 11.82 -12.02 14.10
N THR A 339 10.99 -12.70 13.29
CA THR A 339 9.57 -12.88 13.61
C THR A 339 9.31 -14.17 14.40
N PRO A 340 8.29 -14.22 15.27
CA PRO A 340 7.93 -15.45 15.99
C PRO A 340 7.65 -16.65 15.08
N ALA A 341 6.88 -16.47 14.00
CA ALA A 341 6.46 -17.53 13.11
C ALA A 341 7.63 -18.18 12.34
N ALA A 342 8.76 -17.48 12.17
CA ALA A 342 9.95 -18.05 11.57
C ALA A 342 10.58 -19.16 12.42
N ARG A 343 10.26 -19.19 13.74
CA ARG A 343 10.74 -20.22 14.68
C ARG A 343 9.69 -21.29 14.99
N TYR A 344 8.48 -21.18 14.45
CA TYR A 344 7.44 -22.18 14.69
C TYR A 344 7.82 -23.51 14.01
N PRO A 345 7.52 -24.66 14.65
CA PRO A 345 7.71 -25.96 14.03
C PRO A 345 6.72 -26.16 12.87
N HIS A 346 6.87 -27.26 12.12
CA HIS A 346 5.94 -27.68 11.05
C HIS A 346 5.76 -26.62 9.95
N GLN A 347 6.87 -26.11 9.44
CA GLN A 347 6.86 -25.24 8.25
C GLN A 347 6.28 -26.01 7.05
N VAL A 348 5.29 -25.43 6.38
CA VAL A 348 4.65 -26.05 5.20
C VAL A 348 5.59 -26.00 3.99
N ASP A 349 5.67 -27.11 3.25
CA ASP A 349 6.51 -27.26 2.07
C ASP A 349 6.17 -26.24 0.96
N GLY A 350 7.17 -25.86 0.17
CA GLY A 350 7.02 -24.89 -0.91
C GLY A 350 6.04 -25.33 -2.01
N LYS A 351 5.96 -26.63 -2.33
CA LYS A 351 5.04 -27.15 -3.35
C LYS A 351 3.59 -27.08 -2.87
N ILE A 352 3.34 -27.45 -1.62
CA ILE A 352 2.00 -27.36 -1.00
C ILE A 352 1.54 -25.89 -0.97
N LYS A 353 2.44 -24.96 -0.62
CA LYS A 353 2.16 -23.51 -0.68
C LYS A 353 1.77 -23.03 -2.07
N GLU A 354 2.47 -23.51 -3.10
CA GLU A 354 2.18 -23.15 -4.49
C GLU A 354 0.79 -23.66 -4.91
N GLU A 355 0.50 -24.91 -4.61
CA GLU A 355 -0.80 -25.52 -4.92
C GLU A 355 -1.95 -24.80 -4.23
N ARG A 356 -1.85 -24.58 -2.91
CA ARG A 356 -2.85 -23.84 -2.12
C ARG A 356 -3.03 -22.41 -2.64
N SER A 357 -1.93 -21.74 -3.02
CA SER A 357 -1.99 -20.39 -3.58
C SER A 357 -2.76 -20.37 -4.90
N ARG A 358 -2.51 -21.33 -5.80
CA ARG A 358 -3.22 -21.44 -7.08
C ARG A 358 -4.71 -21.70 -6.88
N VAL A 359 -5.07 -22.61 -5.97
CA VAL A 359 -6.47 -22.91 -5.64
C VAL A 359 -7.20 -21.64 -5.12
N MET A 360 -6.57 -20.91 -4.21
CA MET A 360 -7.16 -19.67 -3.66
C MET A 360 -7.23 -18.53 -4.68
N ILE A 361 -6.29 -18.43 -5.62
CA ILE A 361 -6.36 -17.46 -6.73
C ILE A 361 -7.53 -17.77 -7.65
N ASN A 362 -7.72 -19.03 -8.04
CA ASN A 362 -8.87 -19.43 -8.87
C ASN A 362 -10.21 -19.13 -8.17
N LEU A 363 -10.28 -19.35 -6.85
CA LEU A 363 -11.45 -18.95 -6.05
C LEU A 363 -11.64 -17.42 -6.07
N ALA A 364 -10.57 -16.65 -5.93
CA ALA A 364 -10.63 -15.19 -5.97
C ALA A 364 -11.17 -14.67 -7.31
N GLU A 365 -10.71 -15.23 -8.43
CA GLU A 365 -11.16 -14.87 -9.78
C GLU A 365 -12.65 -15.19 -9.99
N ALA A 366 -13.10 -16.35 -9.52
CA ALA A 366 -14.52 -16.72 -9.58
C ALA A 366 -15.40 -15.76 -8.77
N MET A 367 -15.02 -15.47 -7.51
CA MET A 367 -15.76 -14.53 -6.67
C MET A 367 -15.76 -13.11 -7.23
N GLN A 368 -14.63 -12.66 -7.78
CA GLN A 368 -14.54 -11.35 -8.43
C GLN A 368 -15.55 -11.24 -9.57
N LYS A 369 -15.64 -12.27 -10.43
CA LYS A 369 -16.64 -12.32 -11.50
C LYS A 369 -18.07 -12.27 -10.96
N ASP A 370 -18.38 -13.03 -9.91
CA ASP A 370 -19.71 -13.05 -9.29
C ASP A 370 -20.11 -11.69 -8.69
N VAL A 371 -19.15 -10.98 -8.09
CA VAL A 371 -19.38 -9.62 -7.57
C VAL A 371 -19.63 -8.65 -8.72
N MET A 372 -18.75 -8.62 -9.74
CA MET A 372 -18.87 -7.68 -10.86
C MET A 372 -20.15 -7.89 -11.67
N THR A 373 -20.62 -9.14 -11.80
CA THR A 373 -21.86 -9.48 -12.55
C THR A 373 -23.08 -8.73 -12.01
N LYS A 374 -23.12 -8.42 -10.70
CA LYS A 374 -24.22 -7.68 -10.05
C LYS A 374 -24.30 -6.21 -10.48
N PHE A 375 -23.25 -5.67 -11.09
CA PHE A 375 -23.15 -4.27 -11.49
C PHE A 375 -23.32 -4.07 -13.00
N ILE A 376 -23.39 -5.14 -13.78
CA ILE A 376 -23.62 -5.06 -15.22
C ILE A 376 -24.97 -4.38 -15.52
N GLY A 377 -24.97 -3.51 -16.53
CA GLY A 377 -26.10 -2.69 -16.96
C GLY A 377 -26.25 -1.38 -16.19
N ARG A 378 -25.48 -1.16 -15.12
CA ARG A 378 -25.56 0.06 -14.32
C ARG A 378 -24.71 1.19 -14.90
N GLU A 379 -25.17 2.41 -14.69
CA GLU A 379 -24.39 3.63 -14.89
C GLU A 379 -23.59 3.93 -13.63
N MET A 380 -22.28 4.08 -13.76
CA MET A 380 -21.38 4.32 -12.63
C MET A 380 -20.26 5.31 -13.00
N PRO A 381 -19.84 6.16 -12.06
CA PRO A 381 -18.68 7.03 -12.27
C PRO A 381 -17.39 6.21 -12.21
N VAL A 382 -16.45 6.41 -13.13
CA VAL A 382 -15.16 5.71 -13.20
C VAL A 382 -14.04 6.73 -13.21
N LEU A 383 -13.10 6.58 -12.28
CA LEU A 383 -11.84 7.33 -12.32
C LEU A 383 -10.94 6.64 -13.35
N LEU A 384 -10.58 7.34 -14.42
CA LEU A 384 -9.65 6.86 -15.45
C LEU A 384 -8.21 7.03 -14.95
N GLU A 385 -7.40 5.98 -15.05
CA GLU A 385 -6.09 5.94 -14.41
C GLU A 385 -4.92 5.86 -15.38
N GLN A 386 -5.03 5.00 -16.39
CA GLN A 386 -3.94 4.76 -17.32
C GLN A 386 -4.44 4.03 -18.58
N PRO A 387 -3.73 4.16 -19.71
CA PRO A 387 -3.96 3.30 -20.87
C PRO A 387 -3.76 1.82 -20.53
N VAL A 388 -4.58 0.94 -21.11
CA VAL A 388 -4.45 -0.52 -20.97
C VAL A 388 -3.12 -1.01 -21.57
N ALA A 389 -2.68 -0.38 -22.65
CA ALA A 389 -1.40 -0.60 -23.29
C ALA A 389 -0.94 0.69 -23.99
N GLU A 390 0.36 0.78 -24.28
CA GLU A 390 0.93 1.91 -25.02
C GLU A 390 0.29 2.00 -26.42
N GLY A 391 -0.22 3.19 -26.78
CA GLY A 391 -0.91 3.43 -28.05
C GLY A 391 -2.34 2.87 -28.13
N CYS A 392 -2.93 2.43 -27.03
CA CYS A 392 -4.32 1.98 -26.97
C CYS A 392 -5.26 3.11 -26.51
N ASN A 393 -6.44 3.22 -27.13
CA ASN A 393 -7.51 4.15 -26.70
C ASN A 393 -8.34 3.59 -25.53
N ASP A 394 -8.13 2.33 -25.15
CA ASP A 394 -8.77 1.78 -23.96
C ASP A 394 -8.02 2.27 -22.72
N LEU A 395 -8.74 2.92 -21.82
CA LEU A 395 -8.27 3.32 -20.51
C LEU A 395 -8.77 2.35 -19.44
N GLU A 396 -7.89 2.00 -18.49
CA GLU A 396 -8.22 1.30 -17.27
C GLU A 396 -8.56 2.30 -16.16
N GLY A 397 -9.59 1.98 -15.37
CA GLY A 397 -10.03 2.81 -14.26
C GLY A 397 -10.79 2.00 -13.21
N HIS A 398 -11.27 2.68 -12.16
CA HIS A 398 -12.11 2.05 -11.16
C HIS A 398 -13.33 2.88 -10.76
N THR A 399 -14.43 2.16 -10.49
CA THR A 399 -15.64 2.72 -9.84
C THR A 399 -15.40 3.08 -8.36
N PRO A 400 -16.32 3.77 -7.66
CA PRO A 400 -16.16 4.08 -6.24
C PRO A 400 -15.95 2.81 -5.41
N ASN A 401 -16.76 1.78 -5.66
CA ASN A 401 -16.64 0.46 -5.06
C ASN A 401 -15.54 -0.42 -5.69
N TYR A 402 -14.53 0.19 -6.33
CA TYR A 402 -13.27 -0.45 -6.72
C TYR A 402 -13.40 -1.58 -7.77
N ILE A 403 -14.48 -1.59 -8.55
CA ILE A 403 -14.61 -2.50 -9.69
C ILE A 403 -13.67 -2.02 -10.79
N PRO A 404 -12.78 -2.89 -11.31
CA PRO A 404 -11.90 -2.51 -12.40
C PRO A 404 -12.68 -2.43 -13.71
N VAL A 405 -12.52 -1.32 -14.41
CA VAL A 405 -13.23 -1.00 -15.66
C VAL A 405 -12.23 -0.73 -16.78
N ILE A 406 -12.57 -1.17 -17.99
CA ILE A 406 -11.94 -0.73 -19.24
C ILE A 406 -12.99 -0.01 -20.07
N VAL A 407 -12.65 1.15 -20.59
CA VAL A 407 -13.52 1.94 -21.46
C VAL A 407 -12.69 2.72 -22.48
N GLU A 408 -13.23 2.90 -23.69
CA GLU A 408 -12.57 3.65 -24.76
C GLU A 408 -12.74 5.17 -24.52
N PHE A 409 -11.62 5.87 -24.30
CA PHE A 409 -11.54 7.32 -24.07
C PHE A 409 -10.17 7.85 -24.52
N ASP A 410 -10.08 9.16 -24.75
CA ASP A 410 -8.80 9.78 -25.09
C ASP A 410 -7.87 9.80 -23.88
N SER A 411 -6.56 9.63 -24.12
CA SER A 411 -5.55 9.61 -23.04
C SER A 411 -5.48 10.93 -22.23
N GLU A 412 -6.04 12.01 -22.77
CA GLU A 412 -6.19 13.30 -22.08
C GLU A 412 -7.18 13.21 -20.90
N ASN A 413 -8.10 12.24 -20.90
CA ASN A 413 -9.06 12.04 -19.82
C ASN A 413 -8.48 11.28 -18.60
N VAL A 414 -7.19 10.93 -18.61
CA VAL A 414 -6.53 10.32 -17.45
C VAL A 414 -6.60 11.26 -16.24
N GLY A 415 -7.13 10.75 -15.13
CA GLY A 415 -7.39 11.52 -13.91
C GLY A 415 -8.83 12.03 -13.78
N GLU A 416 -9.63 11.97 -14.84
CA GLU A 416 -11.02 12.39 -14.80
C GLU A 416 -11.96 11.29 -14.25
N ILE A 417 -13.06 11.73 -13.64
CA ILE A 417 -14.16 10.87 -13.22
C ILE A 417 -15.32 11.03 -14.21
N ILE A 418 -15.59 9.97 -14.97
CA ILE A 418 -16.60 9.97 -16.03
C ILE A 418 -17.71 8.95 -15.76
N ASN A 419 -18.95 9.26 -16.14
CA ASN A 419 -20.04 8.29 -16.05
C ASN A 419 -20.01 7.37 -17.27
N VAL A 420 -20.06 6.06 -17.01
CA VAL A 420 -20.07 5.03 -18.04
C VAL A 420 -21.15 4.00 -17.73
N ARG A 421 -21.64 3.29 -18.74
CA ARG A 421 -22.51 2.13 -18.56
C ARG A 421 -21.68 0.84 -18.58
N LEU A 422 -21.76 0.06 -17.52
CA LEU A 422 -21.08 -1.24 -17.39
C LEU A 422 -21.77 -2.29 -18.29
N ASP A 423 -21.03 -2.97 -19.18
CA ASP A 423 -21.62 -3.83 -20.22
C ASP A 423 -21.33 -5.33 -20.02
N ASN A 424 -20.07 -5.76 -20.09
CA ASN A 424 -19.70 -7.15 -19.94
C ASN A 424 -18.36 -7.34 -19.21
N ILE A 425 -18.07 -8.56 -18.78
CA ILE A 425 -16.83 -8.90 -18.08
C ILE A 425 -15.85 -9.57 -19.05
N GLU A 426 -14.65 -9.01 -19.17
CA GLU A 426 -13.57 -9.52 -20.02
C GLU A 426 -12.25 -9.51 -19.24
N ASN A 427 -11.53 -10.64 -19.24
CA ASN A 427 -10.20 -10.76 -18.63
C ASN A 427 -10.10 -10.24 -17.17
N GLY A 428 -11.14 -10.47 -16.36
CA GLY A 428 -11.19 -10.04 -14.96
C GLY A 428 -11.50 -8.56 -14.74
N ARG A 429 -11.93 -7.84 -15.78
CA ARG A 429 -12.33 -6.43 -15.75
C ARG A 429 -13.71 -6.27 -16.38
N VAL A 430 -14.38 -5.14 -16.12
CA VAL A 430 -15.66 -4.79 -16.75
C VAL A 430 -15.40 -3.89 -17.95
N ARG A 431 -15.80 -4.29 -19.15
CA ARG A 431 -15.90 -3.39 -20.30
C ARG A 431 -17.09 -2.47 -20.09
N ALA A 432 -16.89 -1.18 -20.29
CA ALA A 432 -17.96 -0.19 -20.22
C ALA A 432 -18.04 0.60 -21.52
N VAL A 433 -19.16 1.31 -21.68
CA VAL A 433 -19.43 2.22 -22.80
C VAL A 433 -19.62 3.62 -22.24
N ALA A 434 -19.00 4.61 -22.89
CA ALA A 434 -19.22 6.03 -22.61
C ALA A 434 -20.71 6.37 -22.72
N LEU A 435 -21.20 7.27 -21.85
CA LEU A 435 -22.59 7.76 -21.87
C LEU A 435 -22.75 8.99 -22.76
#